data_AF-A0A138AQ43-F1
#
_entry.id   AF-A0A138AQ43-F1
#
_cell.length_a   1.000
_cell.length_b   1.000
_cell.length_c   1.000
_cell.angle_alpha   90.00
_cell.angle_beta   90.00
_cell.angle_gamma   90.00
#
_symmetry.space_group_name_H-M   'P 1'
#
loop_
_entity.id
_entity.type
_entity.pdbx_description
1 polymer ?
#
loop_
_entity_poly.entity_id
_entity_poly.type
_entity_poly.pdbx_seq_one_letter_code
_entity_poly.pdbx_strand_id
1 'polypeptide(L)'
;MADGELTQIIEAAREEIADRPSMVSDGNPQEELARALERHADRLEQGALGLYEVGDQNNLGPTVEGEAATFNIRLGAVEHERSLYKTILAQAAEARSLAATYREIGRWILRTEGASEEQISRVIGHS
;
A
#
# COMPACT_ATOMS: atom_id res chain seq x y z
N MET A 1 -23.40 -32.86 -29.26
CA MET A 1 -22.02 -32.70 -28.75
C MET A 1 -21.74 -31.21 -28.53
N ALA A 2 -22.50 -30.55 -27.65
CA ALA A 2 -22.40 -29.11 -27.38
C ALA A 2 -22.21 -28.78 -25.89
N ASP A 3 -22.61 -29.69 -24.98
CA ASP A 3 -22.43 -29.52 -23.52
C ASP A 3 -20.98 -29.65 -23.04
N GLY A 4 -20.17 -30.48 -23.71
CA GLY A 4 -18.78 -30.71 -23.30
C GLY A 4 -17.85 -29.52 -23.58
N GLU A 5 -18.11 -28.78 -24.66
CA GLU A 5 -17.32 -27.61 -25.07
C GLU A 5 -17.62 -26.42 -24.15
N LEU A 6 -18.89 -26.26 -23.76
CA LEU A 6 -19.34 -25.22 -22.83
C LEU A 6 -18.77 -25.44 -21.42
N THR A 7 -18.66 -26.71 -20.99
CA THR A 7 -18.05 -27.07 -19.71
C THR A 7 -16.55 -26.77 -19.69
N GLN A 8 -15.84 -27.06 -20.79
CA GLN A 8 -14.41 -26.75 -20.93
C GLN A 8 -14.13 -25.25 -20.94
N ILE A 9 -15.00 -24.45 -21.57
CA ILE A 9 -14.89 -22.98 -21.55
C ILE A 9 -15.12 -22.42 -20.14
N ILE A 10 -16.09 -22.98 -19.39
CA ILE A 10 -16.36 -22.56 -18.01
C ILE A 10 -15.21 -22.95 -17.07
N GLU A 11 -14.62 -24.13 -17.22
CA GLU A 11 -13.45 -24.56 -16.44
C GLU A 11 -12.21 -23.72 -16.75
N ALA A 12 -11.91 -23.49 -18.03
CA ALA A 12 -10.79 -22.63 -18.43
C ALA A 12 -10.96 -21.19 -17.92
N ALA A 13 -12.19 -20.65 -17.95
CA ALA A 13 -12.47 -19.34 -17.39
C ALA A 13 -12.31 -19.30 -15.86
N ARG A 14 -12.63 -20.38 -15.14
CA ARG A 14 -12.42 -20.48 -13.68
C ARG A 14 -10.94 -20.55 -13.32
N GLU A 15 -10.15 -21.29 -14.09
CA GLU A 15 -8.70 -21.39 -13.93
C GLU A 15 -8.03 -20.02 -14.17
N GLU A 16 -8.43 -19.32 -15.23
CA GLU A 16 -7.89 -17.98 -15.55
C GLU A 16 -8.31 -16.91 -14.52
N ILE A 17 -9.48 -17.05 -13.90
CA ILE A 17 -9.94 -16.15 -12.82
C ILE A 17 -9.21 -16.45 -11.50
N ALA A 18 -8.87 -17.70 -11.21
CA ALA A 18 -8.16 -18.09 -9.99
C ALA A 18 -6.71 -17.59 -9.96
N ASP A 19 -6.05 -17.52 -11.13
CA ASP A 19 -4.66 -17.05 -11.27
C ASP A 19 -4.52 -15.52 -11.33
N ARG A 20 -5.63 -14.79 -11.48
CA ARG A 20 -5.62 -13.33 -11.30
C ARG A 20 -5.54 -13.03 -9.81
N PRO A 21 -4.79 -12.00 -9.37
CA PRO A 21 -4.86 -11.52 -7.99
C PRO A 21 -6.28 -11.04 -7.73
N SER A 22 -7.09 -11.95 -7.20
CA SER A 22 -8.45 -11.70 -6.81
C SER A 22 -8.43 -10.69 -5.68
N MET A 23 -9.01 -9.50 -5.92
CA MET A 23 -9.41 -8.59 -4.83
C MET A 23 -10.55 -9.14 -3.97
N VAL A 24 -10.98 -10.37 -4.25
CA VAL A 24 -12.09 -11.11 -3.63
C VAL A 24 -11.57 -12.48 -3.19
N SER A 25 -10.50 -12.52 -2.38
CA SER A 25 -10.12 -13.74 -1.65
C SER A 25 -10.54 -13.58 -0.19
N ASP A 26 -11.68 -14.17 0.19
CA ASP A 26 -12.10 -14.58 1.55
C ASP A 26 -11.93 -13.59 2.74
N GLY A 27 -11.58 -12.32 2.49
CA GLY A 27 -11.27 -11.32 3.50
C GLY A 27 -11.84 -9.95 3.13
N ASN A 28 -12.07 -9.12 4.15
CA ASN A 28 -12.58 -7.76 3.99
C ASN A 28 -11.65 -6.99 3.01
N PRO A 29 -12.12 -6.59 1.81
CA PRO A 29 -11.29 -5.94 0.80
C PRO A 29 -10.67 -4.63 1.31
N GLN A 30 -11.32 -3.97 2.26
CA GLN A 30 -10.79 -2.78 2.92
C GLN A 30 -9.58 -3.09 3.81
N GLU A 31 -9.55 -4.27 4.42
CA GLU A 31 -8.40 -4.72 5.23
C GLU A 31 -7.20 -5.06 4.34
N GLU A 32 -7.41 -5.70 3.19
CA GLU A 32 -6.31 -5.99 2.25
C GLU A 32 -5.74 -4.72 1.62
N LEU A 33 -6.58 -3.73 1.29
CA LEU A 33 -6.13 -2.39 0.86
C LEU A 33 -5.34 -1.69 1.98
N ALA A 34 -5.82 -1.74 3.22
CA ALA A 34 -5.11 -1.17 4.37
C ALA A 34 -3.73 -1.80 4.56
N ARG A 35 -3.63 -3.14 4.46
CA ARG A 35 -2.35 -3.87 4.53
C ARG A 35 -1.41 -3.53 3.38
N ALA A 36 -1.94 -3.33 2.18
CA ALA A 36 -1.14 -2.91 1.03
C ALA A 36 -0.51 -1.53 1.25
N LEU A 37 -1.27 -0.60 1.84
CA LEU A 37 -0.78 0.73 2.23
C LEU A 37 0.27 0.67 3.34
N GLU A 38 0.09 -0.20 4.33
CA GLU A 38 1.10 -0.43 5.38
C GLU A 38 2.40 -0.98 4.80
N ARG A 39 2.32 -2.02 3.95
CA ARG A 39 3.50 -2.54 3.23
C ARG A 39 4.18 -1.46 2.38
N HIS A 40 3.41 -0.54 1.80
CA HIS A 40 3.97 0.58 1.06
C HIS A 40 4.69 1.58 1.97
N ALA A 41 4.08 1.94 3.11
CA ALA A 41 4.68 2.81 4.11
C ALA A 41 6.02 2.24 4.62
N ASP A 42 6.06 0.94 4.93
CA ASP A 42 7.27 0.28 5.41
C ASP A 42 8.40 0.30 4.36
N ARG A 43 8.05 0.11 3.08
CA ARG A 43 9.02 0.26 1.98
C ARG A 43 9.53 1.70 1.85
N LEU A 44 8.67 2.70 2.04
CA LEU A 44 9.06 4.11 2.01
C LEU A 44 10.02 4.43 3.16
N GLU A 45 9.76 3.94 4.37
CA GLU A 45 10.66 4.15 5.51
C GLU A 45 12.02 3.48 5.32
N GLN A 46 12.05 2.26 4.80
CA GLN A 46 13.29 1.58 4.44
C GLN A 46 14.07 2.35 3.37
N GLY A 47 13.38 2.88 2.35
CA GLY A 47 13.99 3.74 1.33
C GLY A 47 14.53 5.05 1.91
N ALA A 48 13.81 5.66 2.86
CA ALA A 48 14.26 6.87 3.55
C ALA A 48 15.52 6.61 4.37
N LEU A 49 15.59 5.50 5.10
CA LEU A 49 16.80 5.08 5.82
C LEU A 49 18.00 4.93 4.88
N GLY A 50 17.81 4.28 3.73
CA GLY A 50 18.88 4.16 2.72
C GLY A 50 19.36 5.51 2.18
N LEU A 51 18.45 6.46 1.95
CA LEU A 51 18.81 7.84 1.55
C LEU A 51 19.61 8.58 2.62
N TYR A 52 19.25 8.41 3.89
CA TYR A 52 19.98 9.00 5.02
C TYR A 52 21.40 8.45 5.11
N GLU A 53 21.58 7.13 4.97
CA GLU A 53 22.89 6.47 5.00
C GLU A 53 23.80 6.91 3.84
N VAL A 54 23.26 7.03 2.62
CA VAL A 54 24.00 7.52 1.44
C VAL A 54 24.45 8.97 1.66
N GLY A 55 23.59 9.81 2.21
CA GLY A 55 23.95 11.21 2.49
C GLY A 55 25.04 11.37 3.54
N ASP A 56 24.99 10.55 4.61
CA ASP A 56 26.03 10.54 5.63
C ASP A 56 27.38 10.05 5.08
N GLN A 57 27.38 9.01 4.25
CA GLN A 57 28.60 8.52 3.57
C GLN A 57 29.17 9.53 2.58
N ASN A 58 28.32 10.20 1.78
CA ASN A 58 28.74 11.22 0.82
C ASN A 58 29.31 12.48 1.48
N ASN A 59 28.94 12.74 2.73
CA ASN A 59 29.48 13.83 3.53
C ASN A 59 30.96 13.61 3.93
N LEU A 60 31.48 12.37 3.87
CA LEU A 60 32.79 11.99 4.44
C LEU A 60 33.94 11.73 3.42
N GLY A 61 33.72 11.80 2.10
CA GLY A 61 34.78 11.57 1.10
C GLY A 61 35.75 12.77 0.87
N PRO A 62 37.08 12.60 0.83
CA PRO A 62 38.01 13.68 0.53
C PRO A 62 38.25 13.83 -0.99
N THR A 63 38.02 15.03 -1.55
CA THR A 63 38.58 15.40 -2.87
C THR A 63 39.15 16.81 -2.80
N VAL A 64 40.43 16.89 -3.15
CA VAL A 64 41.42 17.85 -2.66
C VAL A 64 41.71 18.94 -3.70
N GLU A 65 40.73 19.48 -4.42
CA GLU A 65 41.01 20.56 -5.39
C GLU A 65 39.72 21.31 -5.78
N GLY A 66 39.34 22.32 -4.97
CA GLY A 66 38.20 23.22 -5.26
C GLY A 66 37.27 23.51 -4.07
N GLU A 67 37.82 23.94 -2.93
CA GLU A 67 37.13 24.00 -1.63
C GLU A 67 35.76 24.69 -1.62
N ALA A 68 35.59 25.85 -2.25
CA ALA A 68 34.34 26.62 -2.12
C ALA A 68 33.19 26.07 -2.98
N ALA A 69 33.46 25.64 -4.21
CA ALA A 69 32.44 25.08 -5.09
C ALA A 69 31.98 23.70 -4.61
N THR A 70 32.93 22.87 -4.18
CA THR A 70 32.66 21.54 -3.64
C THR A 70 31.89 21.61 -2.31
N PHE A 71 32.19 22.62 -1.47
CA PHE A 71 31.44 22.85 -0.22
C PHE A 71 29.98 23.23 -0.44
N ASN A 72 29.68 24.18 -1.35
CA ASN A 72 28.31 24.59 -1.64
C ASN A 72 27.49 23.47 -2.30
N ILE A 73 28.10 22.71 -3.22
CA ILE A 73 27.45 21.55 -3.84
C ILE A 73 27.17 20.46 -2.80
N ARG A 74 28.08 20.23 -1.85
CA ARG A 74 27.85 19.29 -0.73
C ARG A 74 26.74 19.72 0.19
N LEU A 75 26.77 20.98 0.65
CA LEU A 75 25.73 21.50 1.54
C LEU A 75 24.36 21.40 0.85
N GLY A 76 24.28 21.79 -0.42
CA GLY A 76 23.08 21.64 -1.23
C GLY A 76 22.62 20.19 -1.38
N ALA A 77 23.55 19.24 -1.61
CA ALA A 77 23.23 17.82 -1.71
C ALA A 77 22.70 17.25 -0.38
N VAL A 78 23.35 17.56 0.75
CA VAL A 78 22.94 17.12 2.08
C VAL A 78 21.59 17.72 2.49
N GLU A 79 21.37 19.02 2.22
CA GLU A 79 20.08 19.67 2.47
C GLU A 79 18.98 19.08 1.59
N HIS A 80 19.28 18.79 0.32
CA HIS A 80 18.34 18.15 -0.60
C HIS A 80 17.99 16.72 -0.17
N GLU A 81 18.98 15.91 0.20
CA GLU A 81 18.77 14.55 0.74
C GLU A 81 17.95 14.57 2.02
N ARG A 82 18.23 15.50 2.96
CA ARG A 82 17.41 15.69 4.16
C ARG A 82 15.97 16.09 3.84
N SER A 83 15.78 16.92 2.82
CA SER A 83 14.45 17.31 2.35
C SER A 83 13.69 16.11 1.76
N LEU A 84 14.35 15.31 0.92
CA LEU A 84 13.80 14.08 0.35
C LEU A 84 13.45 13.06 1.44
N TYR A 85 14.36 12.84 2.40
CA TYR A 85 14.14 11.98 3.57
C TYR A 85 12.85 12.36 4.31
N LYS A 86 12.70 13.65 4.67
CA LYS A 86 11.51 14.15 5.36
C LYS A 86 10.24 13.98 4.53
N THR A 87 10.34 14.22 3.22
CA THR A 87 9.20 14.08 2.29
C THR A 87 8.73 12.63 2.22
N ILE A 88 9.66 11.69 2.11
CA ILE A 88 9.34 10.26 2.05
C ILE A 88 8.73 9.77 3.37
N LEU A 89 9.23 10.24 4.51
CA LEU A 89 8.61 9.94 5.81
C LEU A 89 7.18 10.52 5.92
N ALA A 90 6.94 11.73 5.40
CA ALA A 90 5.61 12.30 5.38
C ALA A 90 4.64 11.46 4.53
N GLN A 91 5.10 10.96 3.37
CA GLN A 91 4.31 10.05 2.52
C GLN A 91 4.04 8.71 3.21
N ALA A 92 5.00 8.15 3.94
CA ALA A 92 4.79 6.94 4.73
C ALA A 92 3.72 7.15 5.82
N ALA A 93 3.75 8.29 6.52
CA ALA A 93 2.74 8.65 7.50
C ALA A 93 1.35 8.82 6.88
N GLU A 94 1.26 9.44 5.70
CA GLU A 94 0.01 9.59 4.95
C GLU A 94 -0.56 8.23 4.51
N ALA A 95 0.29 7.33 4.00
CA ALA A 95 -0.13 5.98 3.63
C ALA A 95 -0.70 5.21 4.83
N ARG A 96 -0.12 5.35 6.03
CA ARG A 96 -0.68 4.76 7.26
C ARG A 96 -2.00 5.38 7.69
N SER A 97 -2.14 6.70 7.53
CA SER A 97 -3.41 7.40 7.79
C SER A 97 -4.52 6.89 6.87
N LEU A 98 -4.23 6.69 5.59
CA LEU A 98 -5.16 6.10 4.62
C LEU A 98 -5.50 4.65 5.00
N ALA A 99 -4.54 3.84 5.43
CA ALA A 99 -4.79 2.48 5.89
C ALA A 99 -5.77 2.45 7.08
N ALA A 100 -5.60 3.35 8.06
CA ALA A 100 -6.50 3.49 9.19
C ALA A 100 -7.92 3.88 8.75
N THR A 101 -8.02 4.80 7.78
CA THR A 101 -9.29 5.25 7.19
C THR A 101 -10.02 4.10 6.48
N TYR A 102 -9.31 3.29 5.69
CA TYR A 102 -9.90 2.13 5.04
C TYR A 102 -10.43 1.09 6.02
N ARG A 103 -9.70 0.82 7.12
CA ARG A 103 -10.22 -0.06 8.18
C ARG A 103 -11.47 0.49 8.85
N GLU A 104 -11.53 1.80 9.06
CA GLU A 104 -12.73 2.43 9.57
C GLU A 104 -13.91 2.24 8.61
N ILE A 105 -13.73 2.57 7.33
CA ILE A 105 -14.76 2.36 6.30
C ILE A 105 -15.22 0.89 6.28
N GLY A 106 -14.28 -0.07 6.33
CA GLY A 106 -14.60 -1.49 6.42
C GLY A 106 -15.47 -1.85 7.64
N ARG A 107 -15.16 -1.28 8.82
CA ARG A 107 -16.00 -1.46 10.03
C ARG A 107 -17.38 -0.82 9.90
N TRP A 108 -17.50 0.29 9.20
CA TRP A 108 -18.79 0.94 8.95
C TRP A 108 -19.65 0.09 8.01
N ILE A 109 -19.08 -0.39 6.91
CA ILE A 109 -19.77 -1.27 5.94
C ILE A 109 -20.28 -2.53 6.63
N LEU A 110 -19.43 -3.24 7.37
CA LEU A 110 -19.83 -4.47 8.08
C LEU A 110 -20.96 -4.22 9.10
N ARG A 111 -20.95 -3.07 9.79
CA ARG A 111 -22.04 -2.70 10.71
C ARG A 111 -23.35 -2.44 9.97
N THR A 112 -23.30 -1.76 8.82
CA THR A 112 -24.49 -1.51 8.01
C THR A 112 -25.05 -2.78 7.38
N GLU A 113 -24.18 -3.66 6.86
CA GLU A 113 -24.58 -4.93 6.26
C GLU A 113 -25.19 -5.87 7.30
N GLY A 114 -24.58 -6.00 8.49
CA GLY A 114 -25.14 -6.80 9.58
C GLY A 114 -26.48 -6.28 10.09
N ALA A 115 -26.66 -4.96 10.17
CA ALA A 115 -27.95 -4.36 10.52
C ALA A 115 -29.03 -4.63 9.46
N SER A 116 -28.66 -4.64 8.17
CA SER A 116 -29.56 -5.01 7.09
C SER A 116 -29.90 -6.51 7.11
N GLU A 117 -28.94 -7.38 7.40
CA GLU A 117 -29.16 -8.83 7.51
C GLU A 117 -30.13 -9.17 8.66
N GLU A 118 -29.98 -8.57 9.83
CA GLU A 118 -30.92 -8.72 10.95
C GLU A 118 -32.33 -8.25 10.59
N GLN A 119 -32.45 -7.12 9.88
CA GLN A 119 -33.74 -6.59 9.44
C GLN A 119 -34.42 -7.52 8.42
N ILE A 120 -33.67 -7.99 7.43
CA ILE A 120 -34.17 -8.93 6.41
C ILE A 120 -34.56 -10.26 7.06
N SER A 121 -33.73 -10.80 7.95
CA SER A 121 -34.04 -12.03 8.68
C SER A 121 -35.29 -11.88 9.55
N ARG A 122 -35.58 -10.70 10.09
CA ARG A 122 -36.80 -10.45 10.87
C ARG A 122 -38.05 -10.39 9.98
N VAL A 123 -37.93 -9.86 8.76
CA VAL A 123 -39.02 -9.79 7.78
C VAL A 123 -39.32 -11.16 7.16
N ILE A 124 -38.29 -11.97 6.88
CA ILE A 124 -38.43 -13.28 6.23
C ILE A 124 -38.66 -14.40 7.25
N GLY A 125 -38.09 -14.30 8.45
CA GLY A 125 -38.15 -15.34 9.49
C GLY A 125 -39.46 -15.41 10.30
N HIS A 126 -40.50 -14.67 9.91
CA HIS A 126 -41.87 -14.92 10.38
C HIS A 126 -42.67 -15.58 9.25
N SER A 127 -42.62 -16.91 9.23
CA SER A 127 -43.60 -17.82 8.61
C SER A 127 -43.66 -19.08 9.46
#